data_AF-A0A1Q2HPP4-F1
#
_entry.id   AF-A0A1Q2HPP4-F1
#
_cell.length_a   1.000
_cell.length_b   1.000
_cell.length_c   1.000
_cell.angle_alpha   90.00
_cell.angle_beta   90.00
_cell.angle_gamma   90.00
#
_symmetry.space_group_name_H-M   'P 1'
#
loop_
_entity.id
_entity.type
_entity.pdbx_description
1 polymer ?
#
loop_
_entity_poly.entity_id
_entity_poly.type
_entity_poly.pdbx_seq_one_letter_code
_entity_poly.pdbx_strand_id
1 'polypeptide(L)'
;MFAAAMASAILTYVVVSLLTCKQNFNLEKMLHRGKYKIEGEEDTREKPKRGLSIFGVTEEFSKSDKFIYFITIFWSLGWMAVFLIGTAYALISGDTTTMGWAKFWQLQFWILIAVSVVVSIWLLIGGIKNMIEMFVDLKTLKRNELDDGRVVGSHNLSDEKTSPDGDE
;
A
#
# COMPACT_ATOMS: atom_id res chain seq x y z
N MET A 1 -26.38 -10.54 4.36
CA MET A 1 -25.66 -11.13 5.50
C MET A 1 -24.35 -10.39 5.80
N PHE A 2 -23.40 -10.28 4.88
CA PHE A 2 -22.12 -9.59 5.13
C PHE A 2 -22.25 -8.11 5.53
N ALA A 3 -23.11 -7.35 4.88
CA ALA A 3 -23.35 -5.94 5.23
C ALA A 3 -23.91 -5.76 6.65
N ALA A 4 -24.80 -6.65 7.09
CA ALA A 4 -25.37 -6.60 8.43
C ALA A 4 -24.32 -6.91 9.50
N ALA A 5 -23.43 -7.88 9.25
CA ALA A 5 -22.32 -8.20 10.15
C ALA A 5 -21.31 -7.04 10.27
N MET A 6 -20.95 -6.39 9.16
CA MET A 6 -20.08 -5.22 9.17
C MET A 6 -20.73 -4.06 9.96
N ALA A 7 -22.01 -3.80 9.70
CA ALA A 7 -22.75 -2.75 10.39
C ALA A 7 -22.85 -3.01 11.89
N SER A 8 -23.13 -4.25 12.31
CA SER A 8 -23.19 -4.61 13.73
C SER A 8 -21.83 -4.48 14.42
N ALA A 9 -20.72 -4.84 13.74
CA ALA A 9 -19.38 -4.72 14.29
C ALA A 9 -18.98 -3.25 14.50
N ILE A 10 -19.23 -2.41 13.49
CA ILE A 10 -18.99 -0.96 13.57
C ILE A 10 -19.81 -0.34 14.71
N LEU A 11 -21.10 -0.64 14.76
CA LEU A 11 -22.00 -0.09 15.78
C LEU A 11 -21.53 -0.48 17.19
N THR A 12 -21.19 -1.76 17.40
CA THR A 12 -20.72 -2.26 18.70
C THR A 12 -19.41 -1.58 19.10
N TYR A 13 -18.46 -1.45 18.17
CA TYR A 13 -17.19 -0.77 18.44
C TYR A 13 -17.41 0.70 18.86
N VAL A 14 -18.25 1.43 18.11
CA VAL A 14 -18.54 2.84 18.41
C VAL A 14 -19.21 2.98 19.77
N VAL A 15 -20.23 2.16 20.07
CA VAL A 15 -20.97 2.21 21.34
C VAL A 15 -20.04 1.91 22.52
N VAL A 16 -19.26 0.81 22.45
CA VAL A 16 -18.32 0.43 23.52
C VAL A 16 -17.24 1.50 23.72
N SER A 17 -16.69 2.04 22.62
CA SER A 17 -15.68 3.10 22.66
C SER A 17 -16.21 4.36 23.34
N LEU A 18 -17.41 4.83 22.96
CA LEU A 18 -18.02 6.01 23.58
C LEU A 18 -18.37 5.81 25.06
N LEU A 19 -18.78 4.61 25.47
CA LEU A 19 -19.12 4.31 26.86
C LEU A 19 -17.88 4.15 27.76
N THR A 20 -16.76 3.66 27.22
CA THR A 20 -15.58 3.22 28.00
C THR A 20 -14.39 4.17 27.87
N CYS A 21 -14.06 4.63 26.67
CA CYS A 21 -12.88 5.44 26.36
C CYS A 21 -13.17 6.93 26.48
N LYS A 22 -13.41 7.40 27.72
CA LYS A 22 -13.84 8.78 28.02
C LYS A 22 -12.71 9.83 27.98
N GLN A 23 -11.45 9.41 27.84
CA GLN A 23 -10.29 10.28 27.80
C GLN A 23 -9.62 10.21 26.42
N ASN A 24 -9.23 11.37 25.90
CA ASN A 24 -8.49 11.45 24.65
C ASN A 24 -7.09 10.86 24.84
N PHE A 25 -6.79 9.76 24.15
CA PHE A 25 -5.46 9.19 24.11
C PHE A 25 -4.57 9.98 23.13
N ASN A 26 -3.33 10.28 23.52
CA ASN A 26 -2.42 11.08 22.73
C ASN A 26 -1.71 10.23 21.66
N LEU A 27 -2.42 10.01 20.55
CA LEU A 27 -1.91 9.25 19.38
C LEU A 27 -0.65 9.84 18.77
N GLU A 28 -0.50 11.17 18.76
CA GLU A 28 0.71 11.81 18.22
C GLU A 28 1.94 11.43 19.03
N LYS A 29 1.77 11.21 20.33
CA LYS A 29 2.84 10.80 21.22
C LYS A 29 3.20 9.32 21.10
N MET A 30 2.18 8.47 20.95
CA MET A 30 2.39 7.03 20.73
C MET A 30 3.12 6.76 19.41
N LEU A 31 2.88 7.59 18.40
CA LEU A 31 3.43 7.44 17.04
C LEU A 31 4.60 8.40 16.76
N HIS A 32 5.19 8.99 17.80
CA HIS A 32 6.33 9.93 17.71
C HIS A 32 6.17 11.01 16.63
N ARG A 33 4.97 11.55 16.48
CA ARG A 33 4.60 12.53 15.45
C ARG A 33 4.48 13.95 16.03
N GLY A 34 4.64 14.95 15.15
CA GLY A 34 4.37 16.35 15.46
C GLY A 34 5.35 16.87 16.50
N LYS A 35 4.83 17.30 17.66
CA LYS A 35 5.66 17.85 18.76
C LYS A 35 6.43 16.79 19.57
N TYR A 36 6.19 15.50 19.34
CA TYR A 36 6.86 14.38 20.02
C TYR A 36 7.84 13.63 19.11
N LYS A 37 8.32 14.30 18.06
CA LYS A 37 9.24 13.75 17.07
C LYS A 37 10.60 13.42 17.68
N ILE A 38 11.12 12.23 17.39
CA ILE A 38 12.48 11.82 17.76
C ILE A 38 13.47 12.39 16.73
N GLU A 39 14.58 12.98 17.21
CA GLU A 39 15.67 13.43 16.36
C GLU A 39 16.32 12.23 15.64
N GLY A 40 16.24 12.21 14.30
CA GLY A 40 16.75 11.12 13.46
C GLY A 40 15.66 10.30 12.75
N GLU A 41 14.39 10.43 13.16
CA GLU A 41 13.25 9.89 12.41
C GLU A 41 12.72 10.95 11.43
N GLU A 42 12.79 10.67 10.13
CA GLU A 42 12.21 11.55 9.11
C GLU A 42 10.68 11.56 9.19
N ASP A 43 10.09 12.74 9.03
CA ASP A 43 8.63 12.93 9.06
C ASP A 43 8.05 12.31 7.80
N THR A 44 7.40 11.15 7.91
CA THR A 44 6.86 10.41 6.75
C THR A 44 5.69 11.14 6.08
N ARG A 45 5.21 12.27 6.62
CA ARG A 45 4.18 13.09 5.98
C ARG A 45 4.73 14.44 5.57
N GLU A 46 5.36 14.45 4.41
CA GLU A 46 5.57 15.69 3.69
C GLU A 46 4.22 16.33 3.30
N LYS A 47 4.17 17.67 3.41
CA LYS A 47 3.09 18.52 2.91
C LYS A 47 2.72 18.11 1.48
N PRO A 48 1.46 18.26 1.02
CA PRO A 48 1.09 17.95 -0.36
C PRO A 48 1.90 18.83 -1.32
N LYS A 49 3.05 18.31 -1.79
CA LYS A 49 3.85 18.94 -2.84
C LYS A 49 3.00 18.92 -4.10
N ARG A 50 2.97 20.01 -4.88
CA ARG A 50 2.25 20.06 -6.16
C ARG A 50 3.06 19.37 -7.25
N GLY A 51 2.41 18.61 -8.15
CA GLY A 51 3.06 17.95 -9.31
C GLY A 51 2.59 16.50 -9.53
N LEU A 52 3.54 15.60 -9.79
CA LEU A 52 3.31 14.14 -9.96
C LEU A 52 2.66 13.46 -8.73
N SER A 53 2.70 14.12 -7.57
CA SER A 53 1.94 13.78 -6.36
C SER A 53 0.43 13.74 -6.57
N ILE A 54 -0.12 14.44 -7.58
CA ILE A 54 -1.53 14.34 -7.99
C ILE A 54 -1.85 12.93 -8.51
N PHE A 55 -0.87 12.27 -9.13
CA PHE A 55 -0.98 10.87 -9.55
C PHE A 55 -0.70 9.89 -8.40
N GLY A 56 -0.62 10.35 -7.15
CA GLY A 56 -0.39 9.48 -5.98
C GLY A 56 1.03 8.92 -5.87
N VAL A 57 1.97 9.37 -6.71
CA VAL A 57 3.39 9.00 -6.58
C VAL A 57 4.00 9.79 -5.43
N THR A 58 4.27 9.11 -4.32
CA THR A 58 4.91 9.70 -3.14
C THR A 58 6.43 9.57 -3.20
N GLU A 59 7.13 10.28 -2.31
CA GLU A 59 8.60 10.18 -2.22
C GLU A 59 9.06 8.79 -1.74
N GLU A 60 8.19 8.07 -1.04
CA GLU A 60 8.41 6.69 -0.57
C GLU A 60 8.52 5.66 -1.70
N PHE A 61 8.05 5.99 -2.90
CA PHE A 61 8.15 5.05 -4.02
C PHE A 61 9.61 4.88 -4.44
N SER A 62 10.09 3.63 -4.42
CA SER A 62 11.38 3.29 -5.00
C SER A 62 11.39 3.56 -6.51
N LYS A 63 12.58 3.67 -7.10
CA LYS A 63 12.71 3.85 -8.56
C LYS A 63 12.04 2.71 -9.34
N SER A 64 12.10 1.50 -8.80
CA SER A 64 11.45 0.31 -9.36
C SER A 64 9.93 0.38 -9.26
N ASP A 65 9.41 0.86 -8.12
CA ASP A 65 7.96 0.99 -7.92
C ASP A 65 7.37 2.05 -8.84
N LYS A 66 8.08 3.16 -9.06
CA LYS A 66 7.69 4.18 -10.04
C LYS A 66 7.63 3.60 -11.44
N PHE A 67 8.62 2.78 -11.81
CA PHE A 67 8.63 2.13 -13.13
C PHE A 67 7.42 1.20 -13.32
N ILE A 68 7.12 0.34 -12.35
CA ILE A 68 5.95 -0.57 -12.38
C ILE A 68 4.64 0.22 -12.42
N TYR A 69 4.57 1.31 -11.65
CA TYR A 69 3.41 2.19 -11.64
C TYR A 69 3.14 2.82 -13.02
N PHE A 70 4.16 3.42 -13.64
CA PHE A 70 3.96 4.07 -14.94
C PHE A 70 3.71 3.04 -16.04
N ILE A 71 4.43 1.90 -16.08
CA ILE A 71 4.21 0.90 -17.13
C ILE A 71 2.81 0.30 -17.07
N THR A 72 2.23 0.11 -15.88
CA THR A 72 0.86 -0.40 -15.73
C THR A 72 -0.20 0.62 -16.15
N ILE A 73 0.04 1.91 -15.89
CA ILE A 73 -0.79 3.00 -16.42
C ILE A 73 -0.72 3.03 -17.95
N PHE A 74 0.49 3.05 -18.52
CA PHE A 74 0.68 3.08 -19.97
C PHE A 74 0.08 1.84 -20.64
N TRP A 75 0.19 0.67 -20.02
CA TRP A 75 -0.46 -0.55 -20.49
C TRP A 75 -1.97 -0.40 -20.56
N SER A 76 -2.59 0.10 -19.49
CA SER A 76 -4.05 0.29 -19.41
C SER A 76 -4.55 1.33 -20.40
N LEU A 77 -3.89 2.49 -20.44
CA LEU A 77 -4.22 3.57 -21.39
C LEU A 77 -3.94 3.15 -22.84
N GLY A 78 -2.88 2.38 -23.08
CA GLY A 78 -2.52 1.86 -24.40
C GLY A 78 -3.62 0.94 -24.95
N TRP A 79 -4.09 -0.03 -24.15
CA TRP A 79 -5.19 -0.90 -24.56
C TRP A 79 -6.50 -0.15 -24.75
N MET A 80 -6.78 0.83 -23.88
CA MET A 80 -7.94 1.71 -24.06
C MET A 80 -7.86 2.48 -25.39
N ALA A 81 -6.70 3.04 -25.72
CA ALA A 81 -6.49 3.76 -26.98
C ALA A 81 -6.65 2.84 -28.20
N VAL A 82 -6.05 1.64 -28.18
CA VAL A 82 -6.22 0.63 -29.24
C VAL A 82 -7.69 0.26 -29.42
N PHE A 83 -8.41 0.07 -28.32
CA PHE A 83 -9.84 -0.25 -28.36
C PHE A 83 -10.67 0.91 -28.95
N LEU A 84 -10.41 2.15 -28.55
CA LEU A 84 -11.08 3.34 -29.07
C LEU A 84 -10.81 3.52 -30.57
N ILE A 85 -9.56 3.36 -31.01
CA ILE A 85 -9.17 3.46 -32.43
C ILE A 85 -9.85 2.35 -33.24
N GLY A 86 -9.82 1.11 -32.75
CA GLY A 86 -10.50 -0.02 -33.41
C GLY A 86 -12.01 0.19 -33.53
N THR A 87 -12.63 0.73 -32.48
CA THR A 87 -14.07 1.07 -32.49
C THR A 87 -14.37 2.21 -33.45
N ALA A 88 -13.59 3.28 -33.43
CA ALA A 88 -13.76 4.40 -34.36
C ALA A 88 -13.60 3.96 -35.82
N TYR A 89 -12.59 3.13 -36.11
CA TYR A 89 -12.38 2.57 -37.44
C TYR A 89 -13.57 1.71 -37.89
N ALA A 90 -14.10 0.86 -37.00
CA ALA A 90 -15.27 0.02 -37.29
C ALA A 90 -16.53 0.85 -37.59
N LEU A 91 -16.75 1.94 -36.84
CA LEU A 91 -17.87 2.85 -37.04
C LEU A 91 -17.75 3.66 -38.34
N ILE A 92 -16.55 4.16 -38.67
CA ILE A 92 -16.31 4.98 -39.87
C ILE A 92 -16.36 4.13 -41.15
N SER A 93 -15.74 2.95 -41.12
CA SER A 93 -15.62 2.09 -42.30
C SER A 93 -16.91 1.31 -42.61
N GLY A 94 -17.84 1.22 -41.64
CA GLY A 94 -19.05 0.40 -41.73
C GLY A 94 -18.78 -1.11 -41.72
N ASP A 95 -17.52 -1.52 -41.79
CA ASP A 95 -17.06 -2.89 -41.95
C ASP A 95 -16.80 -3.52 -40.57
N THR A 96 -17.87 -3.82 -39.85
CA THR A 96 -17.79 -4.50 -38.54
C THR A 96 -17.88 -6.00 -38.73
N THR A 97 -16.79 -6.63 -39.17
CA THR A 97 -16.76 -8.08 -39.30
C THR A 97 -16.57 -8.75 -37.93
N THR A 98 -17.51 -9.62 -37.53
CA THR A 98 -17.44 -10.40 -36.26
C THR A 98 -16.12 -11.16 -36.11
N MET A 99 -15.58 -11.69 -37.22
CA MET A 99 -14.31 -12.40 -37.24
C MET A 99 -13.10 -11.49 -36.97
N GLY A 100 -13.13 -10.22 -37.36
CA GLY A 100 -12.06 -9.25 -37.07
C GLY A 100 -11.96 -8.98 -35.57
N TRP A 101 -13.10 -8.73 -34.92
CA TRP A 101 -13.17 -8.57 -33.47
C TRP A 101 -12.79 -9.85 -32.72
N ALA A 102 -13.22 -11.02 -33.20
CA ALA A 102 -12.82 -12.29 -32.61
C ALA A 102 -11.29 -12.49 -32.65
N LYS A 103 -10.64 -12.18 -33.78
CA LYS A 103 -9.18 -12.24 -33.92
C LYS A 103 -8.46 -11.24 -33.01
N PHE A 104 -8.99 -10.02 -32.87
CA PHE A 104 -8.47 -9.02 -31.95
C PHE A 104 -8.49 -9.54 -30.50
N TRP A 105 -9.63 -10.05 -30.03
CA TRP A 105 -9.76 -10.60 -28.69
C TRP A 105 -8.93 -11.88 -28.49
N GLN A 106 -8.78 -12.70 -29.52
CA GLN A 106 -7.91 -13.87 -29.48
C GLN A 106 -6.44 -13.47 -29.32
N LEU A 107 -5.98 -12.45 -30.04
CA LEU A 107 -4.63 -11.92 -29.89
C LEU A 107 -4.43 -11.34 -28.48
N GLN A 108 -5.39 -10.55 -27.99
CA GLN A 108 -5.40 -10.01 -26.63
C GLN A 108 -5.21 -11.10 -25.58
N PHE A 109 -5.98 -12.19 -25.72
CA PHE A 109 -5.96 -13.32 -24.81
C PHE A 109 -4.57 -13.99 -24.76
N TRP A 110 -3.95 -14.25 -25.92
CA TRP A 110 -2.61 -14.84 -25.96
C TRP A 110 -1.54 -13.91 -25.38
N ILE A 111 -1.64 -12.60 -25.62
CA ILE A 111 -0.76 -11.61 -25.00
C ILE A 111 -0.91 -11.65 -23.47
N LEU A 112 -2.15 -11.68 -22.96
CA LEU A 112 -2.41 -11.76 -21.52
C LEU A 112 -1.87 -13.04 -20.90
N ILE A 113 -2.01 -14.19 -21.57
CA ILE A 113 -1.39 -15.44 -21.10
C ILE A 113 0.12 -15.27 -20.98
N ALA A 114 0.79 -14.79 -22.04
CA ALA A 114 2.24 -14.63 -22.05
C ALA A 114 2.72 -13.69 -20.93
N VAL A 115 2.09 -12.52 -20.80
CA VAL A 115 2.41 -11.56 -19.74
C VAL A 115 2.12 -12.15 -18.36
N SER A 116 1.01 -12.85 -18.18
CA SER A 116 0.65 -13.43 -16.88
C SER A 116 1.66 -14.48 -16.41
N VAL A 117 2.21 -15.29 -17.31
CA VAL A 117 3.25 -16.28 -16.98
C VAL A 117 4.52 -15.56 -16.53
N VAL A 118 4.97 -14.56 -17.29
CA VAL A 118 6.18 -13.78 -16.96
C VAL A 118 6.02 -13.06 -15.61
N VAL A 119 4.90 -12.37 -15.41
CA VAL A 119 4.60 -11.65 -14.16
C VAL A 119 4.48 -12.62 -12.99
N SER A 120 3.86 -13.78 -13.18
CA SER A 120 3.73 -14.79 -12.12
C SER A 120 5.08 -15.32 -11.68
N ILE A 121 5.98 -15.64 -12.62
CA ILE A 121 7.35 -16.09 -12.31
C ILE A 121 8.12 -14.98 -11.58
N TRP A 122 8.05 -13.75 -12.09
CA TRP A 122 8.71 -12.60 -11.49
C TRP A 122 8.23 -12.33 -10.06
N LEU A 123 6.91 -12.33 -9.83
CA LEU A 123 6.31 -12.16 -8.50
C LEU A 123 6.61 -13.31 -7.56
N LEU A 124 6.65 -14.55 -8.06
CA LEU A 124 6.99 -15.72 -7.25
C LEU A 124 8.43 -15.60 -6.70
N ILE A 125 9.39 -15.32 -7.58
CA ILE A 125 10.79 -15.17 -7.20
C ILE A 125 10.97 -13.97 -6.27
N GLY A 126 10.39 -12.81 -6.63
CA GLY A 126 10.47 -11.59 -5.83
C GLY A 126 9.80 -11.75 -4.45
N GLY A 127 8.64 -12.40 -4.40
CA GLY A 127 7.90 -12.66 -3.17
C GLY A 127 8.67 -13.59 -2.22
N ILE A 128 9.25 -14.68 -2.73
CA ILE A 128 10.08 -15.58 -1.92
C ILE A 128 11.30 -14.84 -1.38
N LYS A 129 12.00 -14.06 -2.21
CA LYS A 129 13.17 -13.29 -1.79
C LYS A 129 12.81 -12.30 -0.67
N ASN A 130 11.76 -11.50 -0.87
CA ASN A 130 11.32 -10.50 0.11
C ASN A 130 10.90 -11.15 1.44
N MET A 131 10.19 -12.27 1.37
CA MET A 131 9.83 -13.03 2.57
C MET A 131 11.07 -13.47 3.37
N ILE A 132 12.12 -13.95 2.70
CA ILE A 132 13.36 -14.36 3.36
C ILE A 132 14.05 -13.14 4.00
N GLU A 133 14.12 -12.02 3.29
CA GLU A 133 14.70 -10.75 3.78
C GLU A 133 14.00 -10.28 5.05
N MET A 134 12.65 -10.29 5.07
CA MET A 134 11.86 -9.98 6.27
C MET A 134 12.22 -10.87 7.46
N PHE A 135 12.40 -12.19 7.27
CA PHE A 135 12.80 -13.08 8.36
C PHE A 135 14.21 -12.81 8.88
N VAL A 136 15.13 -12.41 7.99
CA VAL A 136 16.49 -12.01 8.38
C VAL A 136 16.45 -10.71 9.20
N ASP A 137 15.70 -9.72 8.72
CA ASP A 137 15.56 -8.43 9.42
C ASP A 137 14.98 -8.63 10.82
N LEU A 138 13.92 -9.44 10.94
CA LEU A 138 13.29 -9.78 12.22
C LEU A 138 14.24 -10.51 13.17
N LYS A 139 15.19 -11.29 12.65
CA LYS A 139 16.21 -11.96 13.48
C LYS A 139 17.23 -10.98 14.03
N THR A 140 17.54 -9.92 13.28
CA THR A 140 18.53 -8.89 13.67
C THR A 140 17.93 -7.70 14.42
N LEU A 141 16.60 -7.57 14.42
CA LEU A 141 15.91 -6.47 15.06
C LEU A 141 16.08 -6.54 16.59
N LYS A 142 16.61 -5.46 17.19
CA LYS A 142 16.67 -5.31 18.64
C LYS A 142 15.24 -5.06 19.16
N ARG A 143 14.70 -6.01 19.91
CA ARG A 143 13.36 -5.87 20.53
C ARG A 143 13.42 -4.96 21.75
N ASN A 144 12.40 -4.11 21.86
CA ASN A 144 12.12 -3.34 23.06
C ASN A 144 10.81 -3.87 23.66
N GLU A 145 10.88 -4.49 24.83
CA GLU A 145 9.70 -5.04 25.52
C GLU A 145 8.73 -3.94 25.99
N LEU A 146 9.22 -2.69 26.06
CA LEU A 146 8.43 -1.51 26.42
C LEU A 146 7.75 -0.87 25.20
N ASP A 147 8.04 -1.35 23.99
CA ASP A 147 7.34 -0.92 22.78
C ASP A 147 5.99 -1.67 22.64
N ASP A 148 5.06 -1.38 23.55
CA ASP A 148 3.71 -1.95 23.62
C ASP A 148 2.60 -0.95 23.23
N GLY A 149 3.01 0.22 22.71
CA GLY A 149 2.13 1.31 22.31
C GLY A 149 1.50 2.09 23.48
N ARG A 150 1.94 1.89 24.73
CA ARG A 150 1.43 2.66 25.87
C ARG A 150 2.17 3.98 26.06
N VAL A 151 1.40 4.97 26.51
CA VAL A 151 1.91 6.28 26.92
C VAL A 151 1.59 6.45 28.40
N VAL A 152 2.60 6.44 29.26
CA VAL A 152 2.47 6.60 30.72
C VAL A 152 3.22 7.84 31.16
N GLY A 153 2.68 8.60 32.12
CA GLY A 153 3.43 9.69 32.75
C GLY A 153 3.99 10.73 31.77
N SER A 154 3.30 10.99 30.67
CA SER A 154 3.74 11.88 29.60
C SER A 154 5.07 11.48 28.91
N HIS A 155 5.32 10.20 28.66
CA HIS A 155 6.29 9.71 27.67
C HIS A 155 5.78 8.40 27.04
N ASN A 156 6.30 8.05 25.86
CA ASN A 156 6.07 6.70 25.31
C ASN A 156 6.96 5.73 26.08
N LEU A 157 6.44 4.58 26.49
CA LEU A 157 7.21 3.58 27.24
C LEU A 157 8.42 3.08 26.44
N SER A 158 8.33 3.05 25.11
CA SER A 158 9.43 2.69 24.23
C SER A 158 10.66 3.60 24.38
N ASP A 159 10.49 4.82 24.87
CA ASP A 159 11.55 5.83 25.02
C ASP A 159 12.30 5.67 26.36
N GLU A 160 11.79 4.82 27.25
CA GLU A 160 12.43 4.53 28.52
C GLU A 160 13.75 3.81 28.23
N LYS A 161 14.88 4.51 28.46
CA LYS A 161 16.21 3.90 28.30
C LYS A 161 16.23 2.65 29.17
N THR A 162 16.54 1.50 28.57
CA THR A 162 17.01 0.34 29.33
C THR A 162 18.25 0.78 30.09
N SER A 163 18.07 1.26 31.32
CA SER A 163 19.15 1.68 32.19
C SER A 163 19.99 0.43 32.48
N PRO A 164 21.29 0.40 32.16
CA PRO A 164 22.16 -0.72 32.52
C PRO A 164 22.61 -0.58 33.99
N ASP A 165 21.67 -0.31 34.89
CA ASP A 165 21.93 -0.25 36.32
C ASP A 165 20.70 -0.78 37.06
N GLY A 166 20.86 -1.98 37.59
CA GLY A 166 19.83 -2.76 38.27
C GLY A 166 20.38 -4.13 38.67
N ASP A 167 21.44 -4.08 39.48
CA ASP A 167 21.84 -5.06 40.50
C ASP A 167 22.90 -6.12 40.15
N GLU A 168 24.05 -5.91 40.83
CA GLU A 168 24.97 -6.92 41.36
C GLU A 168 24.27 -8.02 42.17
#